data_AF-A0A259CW05-F1
#
_entry.id   AF-A0A259CW05-F1
#
_cell.length_a   1.000
_cell.length_b   1.000
_cell.length_c   1.000
_cell.angle_alpha   90.00
_cell.angle_beta   90.00
_cell.angle_gamma   90.00
#
_symmetry.space_group_name_H-M   'P 1'
#
loop_
_entity.id
_entity.type
_entity.pdbx_description
1 polymer ?
#
loop_
_entity_poly.entity_id
_entity_poly.type
_entity_poly.pdbx_seq_one_letter_code
_entity_poly.pdbx_strand_id
1 'polypeptide(L)' 'PTGNLDPATSDQVFAALLTLVRSTGLSALIATHNLELAARMDRVVRLVQGRVA' A
#
# COMPACT_ATOMS: atom_id res chain seq x y z
N PRO A 1 -1.30 5.30 6.75
CA PRO A 1 -0.85 6.24 7.80
C PRO A 1 0.66 6.57 7.77
N THR A 2 1.40 6.25 6.69
CA THR A 2 2.81 6.63 6.54
C THR A 2 3.00 8.11 6.20
N GLY A 3 1.94 8.93 6.19
CA GLY A 3 2.02 10.35 5.80
C GLY A 3 2.89 11.23 6.68
N ASN A 4 3.32 10.75 7.86
CA ASN A 4 4.26 11.43 8.75
C ASN A 4 5.69 10.89 8.68
N LEU A 5 5.95 9.89 7.82
CA LEU A 5 7.27 9.33 7.60
C LEU A 5 7.88 9.97 6.35
N ASP A 6 9.20 10.11 6.33
CA ASP A 6 9.90 10.45 5.10
C ASP A 6 9.75 9.32 4.05
N PRO A 7 9.97 9.62 2.76
CA PRO A 7 9.79 8.63 1.69
C PRO A 7 10.62 7.35 1.88
N ALA A 8 11.87 7.47 2.32
CA ALA A 8 12.76 6.31 2.47
C ALA A 8 12.29 5.40 3.61
N THR A 9 11.91 5.98 4.74
CA THR A 9 11.34 5.21 5.86
C THR A 9 10.01 4.56 5.48
N SER A 10 9.16 5.27 4.73
CA SER A 10 7.90 4.73 4.23
C SER A 10 8.12 3.49 3.37
N ASP A 11 9.08 3.54 2.45
CA ASP A 11 9.39 2.41 1.56
C ASP A 11 9.86 1.17 2.31
N GLN A 12 10.69 1.36 3.34
CA GLN A 12 11.16 0.27 4.20
C GLN A 12 10.00 -0.38 4.96
N VAL A 13 9.13 0.43 5.57
CA VAL A 13 7.95 -0.07 6.30
C VAL A 13 7.02 -0.84 5.36
N PHE A 14 6.76 -0.32 4.16
CA PHE A 14 5.92 -1.03 3.18
C PHE A 14 6.56 -2.32 2.68
N ALA A 15 7.89 -2.34 2.46
CA ALA A 15 8.59 -3.56 2.07
C ALA A 15 8.49 -4.65 3.15
N ALA A 16 8.63 -4.28 4.43
CA ALA A 16 8.47 -5.21 5.54
C ALA A 16 7.02 -5.73 5.65
N LEU A 17 6.04 -4.84 5.55
CA LEU A 17 4.62 -5.20 5.59
C LEU A 17 4.25 -6.16 4.45
N LEU A 18 4.67 -5.86 3.22
CA LEU A 18 4.39 -6.73 2.06
C LEU A 18 5.05 -8.10 2.20
N THR A 19 6.28 -8.14 2.72
CA THR A 19 6.97 -9.41 3.00
C THR A 19 6.17 -10.25 4.00
N LEU A 20 5.69 -9.63 5.09
CA LEU A 20 4.90 -10.31 6.10
C LEU A 20 3.58 -10.86 5.53
N VAL A 21 2.85 -10.05 4.77
CA VAL A 21 1.57 -10.44 4.15
C VAL A 21 1.77 -11.66 3.25
N ARG A 22 2.81 -11.62 2.39
CA ARG A 22 3.13 -12.70 1.44
C ARG A 22 3.60 -13.98 2.14
N SER A 23 4.39 -13.87 3.20
CA SER A 23 4.95 -15.04 3.89
C SER A 23 3.96 -15.74 4.81
N THR A 24 2.92 -15.04 5.28
CA THR A 24 1.94 -15.56 6.25
C THR A 24 0.58 -15.91 5.64
N GLY A 25 0.36 -15.60 4.36
CA GLY A 25 -0.94 -15.78 3.71
C GLY A 25 -2.02 -14.81 4.21
N LEU A 26 -1.62 -13.74 4.89
CA LEU A 26 -2.52 -12.67 5.29
C LEU A 26 -2.95 -11.84 4.07
N SER A 27 -3.96 -11.00 4.25
CA SER A 27 -4.40 -10.00 3.26
C SER A 27 -4.22 -8.60 3.83
N ALA A 28 -3.87 -7.64 2.98
CA ALA A 28 -3.74 -6.23 3.34
C ALA A 28 -4.56 -5.34 2.41
N LEU A 29 -5.19 -4.32 2.98
CA LEU A 29 -5.85 -3.23 2.26
C LEU A 29 -5.11 -1.93 2.58
N ILE A 30 -4.59 -1.26 1.55
CA ILE A 30 -3.82 -0.02 1.71
C ILE A 30 -4.51 1.11 0.94
N ALA A 31 -4.90 2.17 1.66
CA ALA A 31 -5.32 3.43 1.08
C ALA A 31 -4.11 4.36 0.94
N THR A 32 -3.78 4.75 -0.29
CA THR A 32 -2.62 5.60 -0.60
C THR A 32 -2.88 6.51 -1.78
N HIS A 33 -2.21 7.67 -1.81
CA HIS A 33 -2.10 8.53 -2.99
C HIS A 33 -0.74 8.36 -3.71
N ASN A 34 0.18 7.57 -3.16
CA ASN A 34 1.47 7.26 -3.77
C ASN A 34 1.27 6.14 -4.82
N LEU A 35 1.45 6.51 -6.10
CA LEU A 35 1.25 5.61 -7.24
C LEU A 35 2.37 4.56 -7.39
N GLU A 36 3.60 4.87 -6.99
CA GLU A 36 4.71 3.90 -7.01
C GLU A 36 4.45 2.75 -6.03
N LEU A 37 3.92 3.08 -4.85
CA LEU A 37 3.50 2.06 -3.89
C LEU A 37 2.32 1.24 -4.43
N ALA A 38 1.32 1.90 -5.02
CA ALA A 38 0.15 1.21 -5.58
C ALA A 38 0.56 0.21 -6.68
N ALA A 39 1.55 0.55 -7.50
CA ALA A 39 2.09 -0.33 -8.54
C ALA A 39 2.72 -1.63 -8.01
N ARG A 40 3.05 -1.71 -6.71
CA ARG A 40 3.59 -2.90 -6.06
C ARG A 40 2.52 -3.85 -5.51
N MET A 41 1.24 -3.45 -5.54
CA MET A 41 0.11 -4.24 -5.02
C MET A 41 -0.42 -5.21 -6.07
N ASP A 42 -1.03 -6.31 -5.62
CA ASP A 42 -1.61 -7.31 -6.52
C ASP A 42 -2.87 -6.79 -7.24
N ARG A 43 -3.59 -5.86 -6.62
CA ARG A 43 -4.75 -5.19 -7.21
C ARG A 43 -4.82 -3.73 -6.78
N VAL A 44 -5.06 -2.86 -7.75
CA VAL A 44 -5.31 -1.44 -7.53
C VAL A 44 -6.77 -1.13 -7.86
N VAL A 45 -7.45 -0.45 -6.95
CA VAL A 45 -8.82 0.02 -7.13
C VAL A 45 -8.85 1.52 -6.91
N ARG A 46 -9.38 2.26 -7.88
CA ARG A 46 -9.53 3.71 -7.77
C ARG A 46 -10.92 4.03 -7.22
N LEU A 47 -10.95 4.83 -6.16
CA LEU A 47 -12.17 5.38 -5.60
C LEU A 47 -12.38 6.81 -6.12
N VAL A 48 -13.52 7.07 -6.75
CA VAL A 48 -13.94 8.39 -7.22
C VAL A 48 -15.30 8.69 -6.59
N GLN A 49 -15.36 9.75 -5.80
CA GLN A 49 -16.58 10.17 -5.09
C GLN A 49 -17.28 9.03 -4.33
N GLY A 50 -16.51 8.20 -3.62
CA GLY A 50 -17.03 7.07 -2.84
C GLY A 50 -17.46 5.85 -3.65
N ARG A 51 -17.20 5.82 -4.96
CA ARG A 51 -17.49 4.67 -5.83
C ARG A 51 -16.22 4.10 -6.44
N VAL A 52 -16.20 2.79 -6.65
CA VAL A 52 -15.16 2.13 -7.43
C VAL A 52 -15.36 2.49 -8.90
N ALA A 53 -14.32 3.03 -9.53
CA ALA A 53 -14.30 3.49 -10.92
C ALA A 53 -13.27 2.74 -11.76
#